data_AF-A0A7G5M0R7-F1
#
_entry.id   AF-A0A7G5M0R7-F1
#
_cell.length_a   1.000
_cell.length_b   1.000
_cell.length_c   1.000
_cell.angle_alpha   90.00
_cell.angle_beta   90.00
_cell.angle_gamma   90.00
#
_symmetry.space_group_name_H-M   'P 1'
#
loop_
_entity.id
_entity.type
_entity.pdbx_description
1 polymer ?
#
loop_
_entity_poly.entity_id
_entity_poly.type
_entity_poly.pdbx_seq_one_letter_code
_entity_poly.pdbx_strand_id
1 'polypeptide(L)'
;MTSRLLVPLARLAAFALLLALLAAAPASAAAPTLTASSPATGYTGASVTVSGAATPPGGELVLERRVADGPWRPVSTGRPADDGSYALRLVVAAGAQTLRVSYRSAGGTVARELRVTGVAAPVRVSLSGSHRLRDGHRLVLTARWTTTDGRPVSGVAQLYGRRAGSSTWTRRASVRVTNGTGTVRVRPRVDTTYQLRTPATTLVRPAGSSGHVVDNLPPGRVIRTPAGAPAPRRTLPPQRRAIAAGPHVRVKKISARVWRSMKGRSWHRGCPVGRSSLRLIETSYYAYDGYRRRGELVVHRSVAKATKRVLIDLYEAKAPIRSMYRVDPFGWSKRLRGADDMKSMAAGNTSAFNCRGIVGRPGTRSPHSTGRSIDLNTWENPYRSGWGLVPNSAWDARRTPTAIVYRSRQHAVVRILARHGFRWMGSADWQHFQYVGRGARHLPPPTTFLD
;
A
#
# COMPACT_ATOMS: atom_id res chain seq x y z
N MET A 1 12.70 17.75 121.77
CA MET A 1 13.11 18.89 120.91
C MET A 1 11.85 19.40 120.23
N THR A 2 11.13 20.31 120.91
CA THR A 2 10.99 21.75 120.57
C THR A 2 10.10 21.98 119.33
N SER A 3 8.82 22.30 119.53
CA SER A 3 8.24 23.66 119.37
C SER A 3 7.75 23.92 117.92
N ARG A 4 6.63 24.58 117.59
CA ARG A 4 5.63 25.39 118.29
C ARG A 4 4.42 25.60 117.33
N LEU A 5 3.22 25.73 117.91
CA LEU A 5 2.10 26.65 117.60
C LEU A 5 1.98 27.34 116.22
N LEU A 6 0.76 27.30 115.64
CA LEU A 6 -0.11 28.48 115.36
C LEU A 6 -1.43 28.08 114.64
N VAL A 7 -2.54 28.66 115.10
CA VAL A 7 -3.91 28.77 114.54
C VAL A 7 -4.13 30.31 114.34
N PRO A 8 -5.05 30.93 113.54
CA PRO A 8 -6.22 30.45 112.75
C PRO A 8 -6.48 31.12 111.35
N LEU A 9 -7.63 30.76 110.75
CA LEU A 9 -8.57 31.56 109.93
C LEU A 9 -8.21 31.93 108.48
N ALA A 10 -8.84 31.23 107.51
CA ALA A 10 -9.41 31.86 106.31
C ALA A 10 -10.22 30.90 105.41
N ARG A 11 -11.55 31.16 105.37
CA ARG A 11 -12.34 31.40 104.14
C ARG A 11 -13.11 30.22 103.49
N LEU A 12 -14.44 30.31 103.65
CA LEU A 12 -15.44 30.37 102.57
C LEU A 12 -15.02 29.74 101.23
N ALA A 13 -15.26 28.44 101.01
CA ALA A 13 -15.39 27.84 99.67
C ALA A 13 -15.78 26.35 99.68
N ALA A 14 -16.46 25.83 100.72
CA ALA A 14 -16.70 24.39 100.85
C ALA A 14 -18.17 23.97 100.68
N PHE A 15 -18.95 24.69 99.86
CA PHE A 15 -20.32 24.31 99.50
C PHE A 15 -20.65 24.56 98.01
N ALA A 16 -19.64 24.44 97.13
CA ALA A 16 -19.80 24.53 95.68
C ALA A 16 -18.85 23.57 94.94
N LEU A 17 -18.58 22.39 95.50
CA LEU A 17 -17.72 21.38 94.88
C LEU A 17 -18.34 19.98 94.86
N LEU A 18 -19.66 19.90 94.63
CA LEU A 18 -20.34 18.65 94.28
C LEU A 18 -21.35 18.80 93.12
N LEU A 19 -21.23 19.87 92.33
CA LEU A 19 -22.09 20.14 91.15
C LEU A 19 -21.30 20.83 90.02
N ALA A 20 -20.19 20.23 89.58
CA ALA A 20 -19.48 20.64 88.36
C ALA A 20 -18.96 19.44 87.55
N LEU A 21 -19.60 18.28 87.69
CA LEU A 21 -19.45 17.10 86.85
C LEU A 21 -20.82 16.67 86.30
N LEU A 22 -21.65 17.64 85.88
CA LEU A 22 -22.48 17.35 84.72
C LEU A 22 -21.54 17.40 83.53
N ALA A 23 -21.07 16.22 83.13
CA ALA A 23 -20.62 16.01 81.77
C ALA A 23 -21.65 16.70 80.86
N ALA A 24 -21.24 17.74 80.15
CA ALA A 24 -22.01 18.23 79.02
C ALA A 24 -22.24 16.99 78.16
N ALA A 25 -23.49 16.49 78.13
CA ALA A 25 -23.84 15.40 77.25
C ALA A 25 -23.32 15.82 75.87
N PRO A 26 -22.50 15.00 75.19
CA PRO A 26 -21.94 15.39 73.91
C PRO A 26 -23.11 15.80 73.04
N ALA A 27 -23.12 17.06 72.60
CA ALA A 27 -24.17 17.56 71.72
C ALA A 27 -24.27 16.56 70.58
N SER A 28 -25.40 15.84 70.50
CA SER A 28 -25.57 14.76 69.52
C SER A 28 -25.31 15.36 68.15
N ALA A 29 -24.21 14.96 67.51
CA ALA A 29 -23.84 15.48 66.21
C ALA A 29 -25.02 15.29 65.25
N ALA A 30 -25.37 16.34 64.50
CA ALA A 30 -26.53 16.32 63.61
C ALA A 30 -26.43 15.14 62.63
N ALA A 31 -27.55 14.46 62.41
CA ALA A 31 -27.62 13.32 61.51
C ALA A 31 -27.20 13.76 60.09
N PRO A 32 -26.25 13.04 59.44
CA PRO A 32 -25.74 13.47 58.15
C PRO A 32 -26.80 13.34 57.05
N THR A 33 -26.77 14.24 56.08
CA THR A 33 -27.58 14.16 54.86
C THR A 33 -26.68 14.00 53.63
N LEU A 34 -27.18 13.33 52.60
CA LEU A 34 -26.45 13.07 51.35
C LEU A 34 -27.41 13.07 50.15
N THR A 35 -27.11 13.91 49.17
CA THR A 35 -27.65 13.86 47.82
C THR A 35 -26.55 13.42 46.86
N ALA A 36 -26.91 12.69 45.79
CA ALA A 36 -25.95 12.23 44.80
C ALA A 36 -26.60 12.20 43.42
N SER A 37 -25.85 12.55 42.39
CA SER A 37 -26.26 12.54 40.99
C SER A 37 -25.10 12.09 40.11
N SER A 38 -25.44 11.38 39.03
CA SER A 38 -24.50 10.96 37.99
C SER A 38 -25.21 10.90 36.64
N PRO A 39 -24.48 11.05 35.52
CA PRO A 39 -25.04 10.72 34.21
C PRO A 39 -25.56 9.27 34.18
N ALA A 40 -26.77 9.05 33.66
CA ALA A 40 -27.34 7.70 33.55
C ALA A 40 -26.52 6.80 32.61
N THR A 41 -25.80 7.40 31.66
CA THR A 41 -24.91 6.71 30.72
C THR A 41 -23.58 7.44 30.62
N GLY A 42 -22.52 6.70 30.32
CA GLY A 42 -21.22 7.24 29.99
C GLY A 42 -20.46 6.30 29.07
N TYR A 43 -19.45 6.82 28.36
CA TYR A 43 -18.64 5.95 27.52
C TYR A 43 -17.70 5.11 28.38
N THR A 44 -17.60 3.81 28.10
CA THR A 44 -16.68 2.91 28.79
C THR A 44 -15.25 3.48 28.78
N GLY A 45 -14.62 3.58 29.95
CA GLY A 45 -13.28 4.12 30.15
C GLY A 45 -13.21 5.66 30.13
N ALA A 46 -14.31 6.38 29.91
CA ALA A 46 -14.36 7.82 30.09
C ALA A 46 -14.46 8.16 31.58
N SER A 47 -13.94 9.33 31.95
CA SER A 47 -14.15 9.90 33.28
C SER A 47 -15.44 10.71 33.27
N VAL A 48 -16.34 10.38 34.19
CA VAL A 48 -17.52 11.19 34.52
C VAL A 48 -17.45 11.60 35.98
N THR A 49 -18.25 12.59 36.35
CA THR A 49 -18.32 13.09 37.72
C THR A 49 -19.59 12.57 38.39
N VAL A 50 -19.44 12.07 39.61
CA VAL A 50 -20.55 11.85 40.55
C VAL A 50 -20.52 13.02 41.52
N SER A 51 -21.59 13.80 41.57
CA SER A 51 -21.65 15.03 42.36
C SER A 51 -22.89 15.09 43.22
N GLY A 52 -22.86 15.92 44.26
CA GLY A 52 -23.97 16.10 45.17
C GLY A 52 -23.59 17.03 46.31
N ALA A 53 -24.38 16.97 47.39
CA ALA A 53 -24.12 17.69 48.62
C ALA A 53 -24.19 16.76 49.83
N ALA A 54 -23.34 17.01 50.82
CA ALA A 54 -23.29 16.30 52.08
C ALA A 54 -23.17 17.29 53.24
N THR A 55 -23.96 17.09 54.29
CA THR A 55 -24.01 17.97 55.48
C THR A 55 -23.92 17.12 56.75
N PRO A 56 -23.25 17.56 57.83
CA PRO A 56 -22.40 18.77 57.94
C PRO A 56 -21.10 18.62 57.12
N PRO A 57 -20.40 19.71 56.75
CA PRO A 57 -19.11 19.62 56.06
C PRO A 57 -18.01 19.00 56.94
N GLY A 58 -16.98 18.41 56.33
CA GLY A 58 -15.80 17.88 57.04
C GLY A 58 -15.70 16.36 57.21
N GLY A 59 -16.69 15.58 56.74
CA GLY A 59 -16.63 14.11 56.72
C GLY A 59 -15.92 13.52 55.49
N GLU A 60 -15.90 12.19 55.39
CA GLU A 60 -15.27 11.44 54.30
C GLU A 60 -16.32 10.84 53.35
N LEU A 61 -16.07 10.98 52.04
CA LEU A 61 -16.85 10.37 50.97
C LEU A 61 -16.10 9.21 50.36
N VAL A 62 -16.82 8.10 50.13
CA VAL A 62 -16.33 6.93 49.40
C VAL A 62 -17.30 6.61 48.27
N LEU A 63 -16.79 6.57 47.04
CA LEU A 63 -17.50 6.05 45.88
C LEU A 63 -17.09 4.59 45.65
N GLU A 64 -18.06 3.70 45.67
CA GLU A 64 -17.91 2.28 45.36
C GLU A 64 -18.75 1.90 44.13
N ARG A 65 -18.38 0.80 43.49
CA ARG A 65 -19.07 0.24 42.33
C ARG A 65 -19.33 -1.24 42.51
N ARG A 66 -20.51 -1.67 42.05
CA ARG A 66 -20.92 -3.05 41.84
C ARG A 66 -21.26 -3.27 40.37
N VAL A 67 -20.81 -4.38 39.79
CA VAL A 67 -21.22 -4.84 38.45
C VAL A 67 -21.99 -6.14 38.66
N ALA A 68 -23.23 -6.20 38.14
CA ALA A 68 -24.19 -7.26 38.47
C ALA A 68 -24.31 -7.46 40.00
N ASP A 69 -24.35 -8.68 40.50
CA ASP A 69 -24.42 -9.02 41.93
C ASP A 69 -23.06 -9.38 42.55
N GLY A 70 -21.97 -8.87 41.96
CA GLY A 70 -20.62 -9.01 42.50
C GLY A 70 -20.38 -8.17 43.77
N PRO A 71 -19.17 -8.22 44.35
CA PRO A 71 -18.82 -7.41 45.51
C PRO A 71 -18.70 -5.93 45.16
N TRP A 72 -18.98 -5.07 46.14
CA TRP A 72 -18.64 -3.65 46.07
C TRP A 72 -17.12 -3.47 45.99
N ARG A 73 -16.68 -2.60 45.08
CA ARG A 73 -15.27 -2.25 44.91
C ARG A 73 -15.10 -0.74 45.03
N PRO A 74 -14.11 -0.24 45.78
CA PRO A 74 -13.81 1.19 45.84
C PRO A 74 -13.40 1.71 44.47
N VAL A 75 -13.84 2.93 44.15
CA VAL A 75 -13.55 3.65 42.90
C VAL A 75 -12.74 4.90 43.19
N SER A 76 -13.22 5.75 44.10
CA SER A 76 -12.56 6.98 44.51
C SER A 76 -13.04 7.41 45.90
N THR A 77 -12.27 8.25 46.56
CA THR A 77 -12.64 8.89 47.83
C THR A 77 -12.52 10.40 47.70
N GLY A 78 -13.12 11.14 48.63
CA GLY A 78 -13.04 12.60 48.66
C GLY A 78 -13.60 13.18 49.94
N ARG A 79 -13.68 14.50 50.01
CA ARG A 79 -14.36 15.24 51.08
C ARG A 79 -15.28 16.29 50.47
N PRO A 80 -16.42 16.60 51.11
CA PRO A 80 -17.21 17.76 50.73
C PRO A 80 -16.40 19.04 50.94
N ALA A 81 -16.65 20.04 50.11
CA ALA A 81 -16.19 21.41 50.33
C ALA A 81 -16.93 22.04 51.53
N ASP A 82 -16.53 23.25 51.92
CA ASP A 82 -17.10 23.94 53.08
C ASP A 82 -18.59 24.25 52.92
N ASP A 83 -19.06 24.41 51.68
CA ASP A 83 -20.47 24.56 51.32
C ASP A 83 -21.25 23.22 51.26
N GLY A 84 -20.58 22.11 51.57
CA GLY A 84 -21.10 20.75 51.52
C GLY A 84 -21.14 20.12 50.13
N SER A 85 -20.76 20.83 49.06
CA SER A 85 -20.73 20.27 47.71
C SER A 85 -19.58 19.28 47.51
N TYR A 86 -19.74 18.30 46.62
CA TYR A 86 -18.65 17.37 46.29
C TYR A 86 -18.68 16.93 44.83
N ALA A 87 -17.51 16.50 44.34
CA ALA A 87 -17.32 15.90 43.02
C ALA A 87 -16.32 14.73 43.10
N LEU A 88 -16.82 13.51 42.85
CA LEU A 88 -16.01 12.30 42.82
C LEU A 88 -15.83 11.82 41.39
N ARG A 89 -14.59 11.48 41.02
CA ARG A 89 -14.27 10.96 39.69
C ARG A 89 -14.67 9.49 39.57
N LEU A 90 -15.38 9.16 38.49
CA LEU A 90 -15.73 7.80 38.10
C LEU A 90 -15.17 7.49 36.71
N VAL A 91 -14.35 6.44 36.59
CA VAL A 91 -14.05 5.83 35.28
C VAL A 91 -15.13 4.78 35.00
N VAL A 92 -15.96 5.03 33.98
CA VAL A 92 -17.13 4.22 33.67
C VAL A 92 -16.72 2.82 33.21
N ALA A 93 -17.16 1.77 33.92
CA ALA A 93 -16.98 0.39 33.48
C ALA A 93 -18.00 0.02 32.39
N ALA A 94 -17.73 -1.03 31.60
CA ALA A 94 -18.65 -1.47 30.55
C ALA A 94 -19.93 -2.09 31.14
N GLY A 95 -21.07 -1.83 30.50
CA GLY A 95 -22.36 -2.38 30.90
C GLY A 95 -22.98 -1.67 32.11
N ALA A 96 -24.07 -2.24 32.62
CA ALA A 96 -24.78 -1.70 33.78
C ALA A 96 -23.93 -1.84 35.05
N GLN A 97 -23.78 -0.74 35.79
CA GLN A 97 -23.13 -0.74 37.11
C GLN A 97 -23.97 0.05 38.11
N THR A 98 -24.02 -0.46 39.33
CA THR A 98 -24.59 0.25 40.48
C THR A 98 -23.43 0.92 41.21
N LEU A 99 -23.59 2.19 41.52
CA LEU A 99 -22.66 2.98 42.31
C LEU A 99 -23.24 3.20 43.68
N ARG A 100 -22.39 3.32 44.69
CA ARG A 100 -22.77 3.73 46.04
C ARG A 100 -21.84 4.85 46.47
N VAL A 101 -22.41 6.00 46.78
CA VAL A 101 -21.72 7.08 47.48
C VAL A 101 -22.05 6.94 48.95
N SER A 102 -21.03 6.71 49.78
CA SER A 102 -21.16 6.65 51.23
C SER A 102 -20.50 7.89 51.83
N TYR A 103 -21.18 8.55 52.76
CA TYR A 103 -20.69 9.70 53.51
C TYR A 103 -20.61 9.37 54.99
N ARG A 104 -19.42 9.51 55.59
CA ARG A 104 -19.17 9.27 57.01
C ARG A 104 -18.80 10.58 57.71
N SER A 105 -19.53 10.93 58.76
CA SER A 105 -19.27 12.09 59.61
C SER A 105 -19.36 11.71 61.10
N ALA A 106 -19.12 12.67 62.01
CA ALA A 106 -19.29 12.46 63.44
C ALA A 106 -20.73 12.07 63.84
N GLY A 107 -21.73 12.48 63.05
CA GLY A 107 -23.15 12.16 63.28
C GLY A 107 -23.60 10.81 62.71
N GLY A 108 -22.70 10.03 62.09
CA GLY A 108 -23.01 8.70 61.53
C GLY A 108 -22.62 8.54 60.06
N THR A 109 -23.17 7.50 59.40
CA THR A 109 -22.92 7.19 57.99
C THR A 109 -24.23 7.13 57.20
N VAL A 110 -24.28 7.78 56.04
CA VAL A 110 -25.39 7.67 55.07
C VAL A 110 -24.87 7.25 53.70
N ALA A 111 -25.71 6.60 52.89
CA ALA A 111 -25.33 6.19 51.54
C ALA A 111 -26.45 6.45 50.51
N ARG A 112 -26.05 6.70 49.27
CA ARG A 112 -26.94 6.83 48.10
C ARG A 112 -26.45 5.97 46.96
N GLU A 113 -27.38 5.20 46.38
CA GLU A 113 -27.10 4.39 45.20
C GLU A 113 -27.48 5.12 43.92
N LEU A 114 -26.67 4.94 42.88
CA LEU A 114 -26.88 5.48 41.54
C LEU A 114 -26.68 4.37 40.51
N ARG A 115 -27.23 4.53 39.32
CA ARG A 115 -27.02 3.60 38.20
C ARG A 115 -26.35 4.32 37.05
N VAL A 116 -25.31 3.70 36.51
CA VAL A 116 -24.60 4.18 35.32
C VAL A 116 -24.40 3.03 34.36
N THR A 117 -24.73 3.23 33.09
CA THR A 117 -24.45 2.24 32.04
C THR A 117 -23.30 2.68 31.17
N GLY A 118 -22.25 1.87 31.12
CA GLY A 118 -21.11 2.06 30.23
C GLY A 118 -21.40 1.56 28.83
N VAL A 119 -21.40 2.46 27.86
CA VAL A 119 -21.62 2.14 26.45
C VAL A 119 -20.36 2.35 25.62
N ALA A 120 -20.22 1.55 24.56
CA ALA A 120 -19.11 1.69 23.63
C ALA A 120 -19.16 3.05 22.92
N ALA A 121 -18.04 3.78 22.91
CA ALA A 121 -17.94 5.09 22.30
C ALA A 121 -17.95 5.01 20.76
N PRO A 122 -18.59 5.96 20.06
CA PRO A 122 -18.31 6.16 18.65
C PRO A 122 -16.85 6.59 18.45
N VAL A 123 -16.30 6.33 17.27
CA VAL A 123 -14.89 6.54 16.97
C VAL A 123 -14.67 7.34 15.69
N ARG A 124 -13.53 8.02 15.63
CA ARG A 124 -12.94 8.59 14.42
C ARG A 124 -11.78 7.71 13.99
N VAL A 125 -11.86 7.20 12.77
CA VAL A 125 -10.84 6.35 12.16
C VAL A 125 -10.36 7.02 10.88
N SER A 126 -9.06 7.20 10.74
CA SER A 126 -8.47 7.74 9.52
C SER A 126 -7.22 7.00 9.10
N LEU A 127 -6.91 7.12 7.82
CA LEU A 127 -5.71 6.60 7.20
C LEU A 127 -5.05 7.76 6.46
N SER A 128 -3.74 7.93 6.63
CA SER A 128 -2.98 8.97 5.95
C SER A 128 -1.66 8.43 5.41
N GLY A 129 -1.05 9.16 4.49
CA GLY A 129 0.19 8.78 3.81
C GLY A 129 0.26 9.40 2.42
N SER A 130 1.34 9.13 1.68
CA SER A 130 1.42 9.61 0.29
C SER A 130 0.31 9.02 -0.57
N HIS A 131 -0.26 9.84 -1.45
CA HIS A 131 -1.21 9.41 -2.48
C HIS A 131 -0.52 8.89 -3.74
N ARG A 132 0.81 8.94 -3.81
CA ARG A 132 1.59 8.52 -4.98
C ARG A 132 2.66 7.52 -4.58
N LEU A 133 2.78 6.46 -5.37
CA LEU A 133 3.80 5.43 -5.20
C LEU A 133 4.42 5.05 -6.55
N ARG A 134 5.74 5.05 -6.65
CA ARG A 134 6.44 4.48 -7.81
C ARG A 134 6.35 2.95 -7.77
N ASP A 135 5.91 2.32 -8.87
CA ASP A 135 5.67 0.87 -8.92
C ASP A 135 6.89 0.05 -8.53
N GLY A 136 6.66 -0.88 -7.60
CA GLY A 136 7.69 -1.72 -7.02
C GLY A 136 8.32 -1.13 -5.75
N HIS A 137 8.02 0.10 -5.34
CA HIS A 137 8.39 0.61 -4.02
C HIS A 137 7.34 0.26 -2.95
N ARG A 138 7.68 0.45 -1.68
CA ARG A 138 6.74 0.33 -0.56
C ARG A 138 6.30 1.71 -0.12
N LEU A 139 5.06 1.82 0.32
CA LEU A 139 4.47 3.01 0.96
C LEU A 139 4.13 2.67 2.40
N VAL A 140 4.29 3.62 3.32
CA VAL A 140 3.78 3.53 4.69
C VAL A 140 2.47 4.31 4.76
N LEU A 141 1.43 3.68 5.30
CA LEU A 141 0.18 4.32 5.68
C LEU A 141 0.09 4.37 7.20
N THR A 142 -0.35 5.51 7.72
CA THR A 142 -0.55 5.75 9.15
C THR A 142 -2.03 5.69 9.46
N ALA A 143 -2.40 4.79 10.37
CA ALA A 143 -3.72 4.65 10.93
C ALA A 143 -3.85 5.53 12.18
N ARG A 144 -4.97 6.24 12.30
CA ARG A 144 -5.40 6.86 13.56
C ARG A 144 -6.76 6.30 13.98
N TRP A 145 -6.89 6.02 15.27
CA TRP A 145 -8.11 5.48 15.86
C TRP A 145 -8.32 6.11 17.24
N THR A 146 -9.28 7.02 17.31
CA THR A 146 -9.65 7.71 18.56
C THR A 146 -11.16 7.61 18.74
N THR A 147 -11.63 7.71 19.97
CA THR A 147 -13.05 7.96 20.24
C THR A 147 -13.44 9.38 19.81
N THR A 148 -14.74 9.64 19.69
CA THR A 148 -15.26 10.99 19.39
C THR A 148 -14.99 12.00 20.51
N ASP A 149 -14.79 11.52 21.74
CA ASP A 149 -14.36 12.31 22.91
C ASP A 149 -12.83 12.44 23.03
N GLY A 150 -12.06 11.99 22.03
CA GLY A 150 -10.63 12.27 21.90
C GLY A 150 -9.69 11.25 22.55
N ARG A 151 -10.20 10.21 23.19
CA ARG A 151 -9.37 9.17 23.82
C ARG A 151 -8.71 8.27 22.76
N PRO A 152 -7.42 7.92 22.93
CA PRO A 152 -6.73 7.01 22.05
C PRO A 152 -7.25 5.59 22.20
N VAL A 153 -7.44 4.88 21.08
CA VAL A 153 -7.83 3.47 21.08
C VAL A 153 -6.63 2.59 20.76
N SER A 154 -6.46 1.51 21.51
CA SER A 154 -5.47 0.47 21.21
C SER A 154 -6.17 -0.82 20.79
N GLY A 155 -5.64 -1.50 19.77
CA GLY A 155 -6.25 -2.71 19.23
C GLY A 155 -5.72 -3.09 17.86
N VAL A 156 -6.40 -4.04 17.19
CA VAL A 156 -6.04 -4.49 15.85
C VAL A 156 -7.11 -4.09 14.85
N ALA A 157 -6.77 -3.18 13.95
CA ALA A 157 -7.60 -2.79 12.82
C ALA A 157 -7.26 -3.64 11.57
N GLN A 158 -8.17 -3.67 10.59
CA GLN A 158 -8.00 -4.41 9.34
C GLN A 158 -7.90 -3.44 8.17
N LEU A 159 -6.82 -3.53 7.40
CA LEU A 159 -6.65 -2.74 6.18
C LEU A 159 -7.25 -3.50 5.01
N TYR A 160 -8.22 -2.88 4.33
CA TYR A 160 -8.78 -3.36 3.07
C TYR A 160 -8.26 -2.51 1.91
N GLY A 161 -8.19 -3.12 0.73
CA GLY A 161 -7.81 -2.43 -0.50
C GLY A 161 -8.66 -2.85 -1.69
N ARG A 162 -9.14 -1.87 -2.44
CA ARG A 162 -9.91 -2.00 -3.67
C ARG A 162 -9.11 -1.45 -4.83
N ARG A 163 -8.90 -2.26 -5.87
CA ARG A 163 -8.14 -1.85 -7.06
C ARG A 163 -9.01 -0.94 -7.93
N ALA A 164 -8.40 0.00 -8.66
CA ALA A 164 -9.12 0.78 -9.67
C ALA A 164 -9.83 -0.14 -10.68
N GLY A 165 -11.05 0.23 -11.06
CA GLY A 165 -11.92 -0.57 -11.93
C GLY A 165 -12.56 -1.79 -11.27
N SER A 166 -12.39 -2.01 -9.96
CA SER A 166 -13.03 -3.10 -9.22
C SER A 166 -13.92 -2.56 -8.11
N SER A 167 -15.07 -3.20 -7.87
CA SER A 167 -15.94 -2.95 -6.71
C SER A 167 -15.53 -3.75 -5.47
N THR A 168 -14.68 -4.77 -5.63
CA THR A 168 -14.36 -5.73 -4.57
C THR A 168 -13.29 -5.20 -3.61
N TRP A 169 -13.64 -5.13 -2.34
CA TRP A 169 -12.70 -4.89 -1.25
C TRP A 169 -12.05 -6.20 -0.80
N THR A 170 -10.74 -6.20 -0.66
CA THR A 170 -9.99 -7.38 -0.19
C THR A 170 -9.11 -7.01 0.99
N ARG A 171 -9.07 -7.86 2.02
CA ARG A 171 -8.19 -7.66 3.17
C ARG A 171 -6.72 -7.71 2.72
N ARG A 172 -5.93 -6.75 3.15
CA ARG A 172 -4.52 -6.56 2.77
C ARG A 172 -3.56 -6.81 3.90
N ALA A 173 -3.92 -6.37 5.10
CA ALA A 173 -3.09 -6.49 6.29
C ALA A 173 -3.92 -6.27 7.55
N SER A 174 -3.38 -6.64 8.70
CA SER A 174 -3.84 -6.19 10.01
C SER A 174 -2.90 -5.09 10.51
N VAL A 175 -3.45 -4.08 11.17
CA VAL A 175 -2.72 -2.91 11.66
C VAL A 175 -2.85 -2.88 13.17
N ARG A 176 -1.73 -3.09 13.88
CA ARG A 176 -1.69 -2.90 15.33
C ARG A 176 -1.66 -1.40 15.60
N VAL A 177 -2.67 -0.91 16.32
CA VAL A 177 -2.79 0.47 16.77
C VAL A 177 -2.51 0.48 18.26
N THR A 178 -1.56 1.31 18.68
CA THR A 178 -1.19 1.50 20.08
C THR A 178 -1.28 2.97 20.39
N ASN A 179 -1.95 3.33 21.49
CA ASN A 179 -2.19 4.71 21.87
C ASN A 179 -2.77 5.55 20.70
N GLY A 180 -3.78 4.99 20.01
CA GLY A 180 -4.50 5.65 18.93
C GLY A 180 -3.77 5.75 17.59
N THR A 181 -2.51 5.30 17.48
CA THR A 181 -1.74 5.35 16.22
C THR A 181 -1.16 4.00 15.84
N GLY A 182 -1.14 3.69 14.54
CA GLY A 182 -0.49 2.49 13.99
C GLY A 182 0.04 2.76 12.60
N THR A 183 0.93 1.93 12.09
CA THR A 183 1.43 2.04 10.71
C THR A 183 1.36 0.71 9.98
N VAL A 184 1.26 0.77 8.67
CA VAL A 184 1.22 -0.41 7.81
C VAL A 184 1.94 -0.14 6.49
N ARG A 185 2.75 -1.11 6.05
CA ARG A 185 3.47 -1.02 4.78
C ARG A 185 2.66 -1.69 3.67
N VAL A 186 2.47 -0.99 2.55
CA VAL A 186 1.77 -1.50 1.37
C VAL A 186 2.64 -1.41 0.12
N ARG A 187 2.37 -2.26 -0.87
CA ARG A 187 3.06 -2.28 -2.17
C ARG A 187 2.05 -2.53 -3.31
N PRO A 188 1.09 -1.62 -3.53
CA PRO A 188 0.16 -1.75 -4.65
C PRO A 188 0.92 -1.79 -5.98
N ARG A 189 0.41 -2.59 -6.92
CA ARG A 189 0.94 -2.72 -8.29
C ARG A 189 0.01 -2.14 -9.35
N VAL A 190 -1.08 -1.53 -8.90
CA VAL A 190 -2.11 -0.81 -9.64
C VAL A 190 -2.69 0.22 -8.69
N ASP A 191 -3.36 1.24 -9.21
CA ASP A 191 -4.04 2.23 -8.39
C ASP A 191 -5.00 1.52 -7.43
N THR A 192 -4.93 1.88 -6.15
CA THR A 192 -5.62 1.17 -5.07
C THR A 192 -6.17 2.16 -4.07
N THR A 193 -7.47 2.06 -3.78
CA THR A 193 -8.09 2.73 -2.64
C THR A 193 -7.97 1.84 -1.41
N TYR A 194 -7.46 2.39 -0.32
CA TYR A 194 -7.36 1.70 0.97
C TYR A 194 -8.42 2.20 1.94
N GLN A 195 -8.88 1.31 2.81
CA GLN A 195 -9.80 1.64 3.89
C GLN A 195 -9.38 0.88 5.14
N LEU A 196 -9.27 1.57 6.27
CA LEU A 196 -9.08 0.92 7.56
C LEU A 196 -10.45 0.60 8.16
N ARG A 197 -10.63 -0.61 8.67
CA ARG A 197 -11.85 -1.06 9.35
C ARG A 197 -11.51 -1.55 10.74
N THR A 198 -12.28 -1.13 11.73
CA THR A 198 -12.04 -1.40 13.14
C THR A 198 -13.18 -2.26 13.70
N PRO A 199 -12.88 -3.28 14.53
CA PRO A 199 -13.91 -4.12 15.13
C PRO A 199 -14.63 -3.39 16.26
N ALA A 200 -15.80 -3.91 16.63
CA ALA A 200 -16.47 -3.53 17.88
C ALA A 200 -15.69 -4.09 19.08
N THR A 201 -15.65 -3.34 20.17
CA THR A 201 -15.12 -3.78 21.47
C THR A 201 -16.03 -3.25 22.60
N THR A 202 -15.74 -3.61 23.84
CA THR A 202 -16.42 -3.03 25.01
C THR A 202 -16.16 -1.53 25.19
N LEU A 203 -15.05 -1.02 24.62
CA LEU A 203 -14.69 0.40 24.68
C LEU A 203 -15.30 1.20 23.53
N VAL A 204 -15.38 0.62 22.33
CA VAL A 204 -15.66 1.36 21.11
C VAL A 204 -16.53 0.61 20.10
N ARG A 205 -17.36 1.36 19.38
CA ARG A 205 -18.18 0.88 18.25
C ARG A 205 -17.28 0.57 17.04
N PRO A 206 -17.69 -0.34 16.14
CA PRO A 206 -16.96 -0.58 14.90
C PRO A 206 -17.08 0.64 13.98
N ALA A 207 -16.04 0.91 13.20
CA ALA A 207 -16.04 1.99 12.21
C ALA A 207 -15.07 1.72 11.05
N GLY A 208 -15.25 2.45 9.95
CA GLY A 208 -14.34 2.47 8.81
C GLY A 208 -13.83 3.88 8.52
N SER A 209 -12.60 3.99 8.04
CA SER A 209 -12.09 5.25 7.50
C SER A 209 -12.75 5.62 6.17
N SER A 210 -12.58 6.86 5.74
CA SER A 210 -12.73 7.21 4.32
C SER A 210 -11.71 6.45 3.46
N GLY A 211 -11.94 6.45 2.14
CA GLY A 211 -11.03 5.82 1.18
C GLY A 211 -9.76 6.64 0.97
N HIS A 212 -8.59 6.04 1.23
CA HIS A 212 -7.28 6.62 0.93
C HIS A 212 -6.79 6.12 -0.43
N VAL A 213 -6.84 6.97 -1.46
CA VAL A 213 -6.42 6.61 -2.83
C VAL A 213 -4.90 6.67 -2.96
N VAL A 214 -4.30 5.61 -3.53
CA VAL A 214 -2.87 5.57 -3.88
C VAL A 214 -2.74 5.30 -5.37
N ASP A 215 -2.18 6.27 -6.08
CA ASP A 215 -1.82 6.21 -7.49
C ASP A 215 -0.50 5.46 -7.64
N ASN A 216 -0.53 4.39 -8.43
CA ASN A 216 0.67 3.68 -8.82
C ASN A 216 1.26 4.36 -10.07
N LEU A 217 2.46 4.90 -9.93
CA LEU A 217 3.16 5.60 -10.99
C LEU A 217 4.18 4.67 -11.66
N PRO A 218 4.33 4.73 -12.99
CA PRO A 218 5.32 3.93 -13.68
C PRO A 218 6.76 4.30 -13.26
N PRO A 219 7.67 3.31 -13.20
CA PRO A 219 9.07 3.56 -12.85
C PRO A 219 9.88 4.11 -14.03
N GLY A 220 9.43 3.93 -15.28
CA GLY A 220 10.02 4.48 -16.49
C GLY A 220 9.21 5.62 -17.09
N ARG A 221 9.68 6.13 -18.23
CA ARG A 221 9.01 7.20 -18.98
C ARG A 221 7.74 6.67 -19.65
N VAL A 222 6.64 7.42 -19.51
CA VAL A 222 5.43 7.19 -20.30
C VAL A 222 5.63 7.82 -21.67
N ILE A 223 5.50 7.02 -22.72
CA ILE A 223 5.63 7.46 -24.11
C ILE A 223 4.28 7.97 -24.58
N ARG A 224 4.22 9.26 -24.89
CA ARG A 224 3.07 9.90 -25.54
C ARG A 224 3.38 10.06 -27.01
N THR A 225 2.51 9.55 -27.87
CA THR A 225 2.60 9.77 -29.32
C THR A 225 1.99 11.14 -29.68
N PRO A 226 2.48 11.81 -30.74
CA PRO A 226 1.88 13.06 -31.21
C PRO A 226 0.39 12.91 -31.53
N ALA A 227 -0.35 14.02 -31.44
CA ALA A 227 -1.74 14.05 -31.89
C ALA A 227 -1.84 13.60 -33.37
N GLY A 228 -2.87 12.81 -33.69
CA GLY A 228 -3.07 12.25 -35.04
C GLY A 228 -2.09 11.15 -35.44
N ALA A 229 -1.12 10.76 -34.60
CA ALA A 229 -0.29 9.59 -34.87
C ALA A 229 -1.16 8.31 -34.74
N PRO A 230 -1.16 7.40 -35.74
CA PRO A 230 -2.04 6.25 -35.69
C PRO A 230 -1.58 5.25 -34.64
N ALA A 231 -2.54 4.65 -33.93
CA ALA A 231 -2.31 3.54 -33.03
C ALA A 231 -2.05 2.24 -33.81
N PRO A 232 -1.36 1.24 -33.21
CA PRO A 232 -1.23 -0.08 -33.79
C PRO A 232 -2.58 -0.66 -34.21
N ARG A 233 -2.64 -1.24 -35.41
CA ARG A 233 -3.86 -1.86 -35.97
C ARG A 233 -4.32 -3.10 -35.21
N ARG A 234 -3.50 -3.63 -34.30
CA ARG A 234 -3.84 -4.79 -33.49
C ARG A 234 -3.47 -4.55 -32.04
N THR A 235 -4.45 -4.71 -31.16
CA THR A 235 -4.25 -4.69 -29.72
C THR A 235 -3.78 -6.06 -29.23
N LEU A 236 -2.79 -6.07 -28.35
CA LEU A 236 -2.32 -7.28 -27.69
C LEU A 236 -2.82 -7.29 -26.24
N PRO A 237 -3.03 -8.49 -25.66
CA PRO A 237 -3.25 -8.58 -24.22
C PRO A 237 -2.06 -7.94 -23.47
N PRO A 238 -2.25 -7.40 -22.27
CA PRO A 238 -1.14 -6.81 -21.52
C PRO A 238 -0.13 -7.88 -21.07
N GLN A 239 1.17 -7.70 -21.37
CA GLN A 239 2.23 -8.57 -20.85
C GLN A 239 2.31 -8.47 -19.33
N ARG A 240 2.65 -9.57 -18.65
CA ARG A 240 2.77 -9.58 -17.18
C ARG A 240 3.77 -8.52 -16.69
N ARG A 241 3.44 -7.83 -15.59
CA ARG A 241 4.38 -6.91 -14.92
C ARG A 241 5.58 -7.68 -14.37
N ALA A 242 6.76 -7.08 -14.45
CA ALA A 242 7.94 -7.61 -13.77
C ALA A 242 7.82 -7.42 -12.25
N ILE A 243 8.07 -8.48 -11.48
CA ILE A 243 7.93 -8.45 -10.01
C ILE A 243 9.21 -7.92 -9.35
N ALA A 244 10.36 -8.40 -9.83
CA ALA A 244 11.68 -8.03 -9.33
C ALA A 244 12.30 -6.90 -10.18
N ALA A 245 13.27 -6.22 -9.57
CA ALA A 245 13.99 -5.13 -10.22
C ALA A 245 15.16 -5.65 -11.06
N GLY A 246 15.32 -5.06 -12.24
CA GLY A 246 16.41 -5.37 -13.16
C GLY A 246 15.91 -6.04 -14.45
N PRO A 247 16.82 -6.25 -15.41
CA PRO A 247 16.49 -6.80 -16.72
C PRO A 247 16.12 -8.29 -16.66
N HIS A 248 16.58 -9.03 -15.64
CA HIS A 248 16.26 -10.45 -15.43
C HIS A 248 16.36 -11.32 -16.70
N VAL A 249 17.41 -11.09 -17.50
CA VAL A 249 17.57 -11.78 -18.78
C VAL A 249 18.02 -13.22 -18.56
N ARG A 250 17.18 -14.16 -19.00
CA ARG A 250 17.44 -15.60 -18.92
C ARG A 250 17.49 -16.18 -20.31
N VAL A 251 18.59 -16.87 -20.62
CA VAL A 251 18.76 -17.61 -21.88
C VAL A 251 18.51 -19.08 -21.59
N LYS A 252 17.52 -19.69 -22.25
CA LYS A 252 17.11 -21.08 -22.05
C LYS A 252 17.17 -21.87 -23.34
N LYS A 253 17.36 -23.19 -23.22
CA LYS A 253 17.02 -24.12 -24.31
C LYS A 253 15.50 -24.01 -24.59
N ILE A 254 15.11 -24.25 -25.84
CA ILE A 254 13.69 -24.29 -26.21
C ILE A 254 13.02 -25.50 -25.53
N SER A 255 12.08 -25.25 -24.62
CA SER A 255 11.31 -26.31 -23.96
C SER A 255 10.37 -27.03 -24.93
N ALA A 256 9.89 -28.22 -24.57
CA ALA A 256 8.96 -28.96 -25.43
C ALA A 256 7.65 -28.18 -25.68
N ARG A 257 7.14 -27.47 -24.65
CA ARG A 257 5.95 -26.62 -24.75
C ARG A 257 6.15 -25.47 -25.75
N VAL A 258 7.25 -24.74 -25.64
CA VAL A 258 7.57 -23.62 -26.55
C VAL A 258 7.80 -24.15 -27.97
N TRP A 259 8.49 -25.28 -28.11
CA TRP A 259 8.70 -25.91 -29.41
C TRP A 259 7.38 -26.29 -30.10
N ARG A 260 6.44 -26.89 -29.37
CA ARG A 260 5.12 -27.26 -29.90
C ARG A 260 4.36 -26.05 -30.44
N SER A 261 4.45 -24.88 -29.79
CA SER A 261 3.77 -23.68 -30.28
C SER A 261 4.44 -23.07 -31.52
N MET A 262 5.77 -23.24 -31.67
CA MET A 262 6.52 -22.76 -32.83
C MET A 262 6.32 -23.62 -34.09
N LYS A 263 6.19 -24.93 -33.95
CA LYS A 263 6.03 -25.87 -35.08
C LYS A 263 4.78 -25.55 -35.90
N GLY A 264 4.92 -25.52 -37.22
CA GLY A 264 3.85 -25.14 -38.15
C GLY A 264 3.51 -23.64 -38.13
N ARG A 265 4.30 -22.83 -37.42
CA ARG A 265 4.13 -21.38 -37.30
C ARG A 265 5.45 -20.69 -37.62
N SER A 266 6.21 -20.30 -36.60
CA SER A 266 7.52 -19.64 -36.79
C SER A 266 8.64 -20.61 -37.17
N TRP A 267 8.41 -21.92 -37.03
CA TRP A 267 9.30 -22.99 -37.50
C TRP A 267 8.50 -24.06 -38.26
N HIS A 268 9.06 -24.58 -39.36
CA HIS A 268 8.50 -25.69 -40.14
C HIS A 268 9.62 -26.50 -40.83
N ARG A 269 9.26 -27.63 -41.48
CA ARG A 269 10.22 -28.41 -42.28
C ARG A 269 10.80 -27.54 -43.41
N GLY A 270 12.12 -27.57 -43.59
CA GLY A 270 12.84 -26.73 -44.56
C GLY A 270 13.46 -25.46 -43.96
N CYS A 271 13.24 -25.18 -42.67
CA CYS A 271 13.94 -24.11 -41.98
C CYS A 271 15.45 -24.40 -41.84
N PRO A 272 16.32 -23.39 -41.96
CA PRO A 272 17.77 -23.58 -41.97
C PRO A 272 18.35 -23.92 -40.59
N VAL A 273 17.56 -23.83 -39.52
CA VAL A 273 18.00 -24.09 -38.15
C VAL A 273 16.98 -24.95 -37.41
N GLY A 274 17.48 -25.92 -36.65
CA GLY A 274 16.66 -26.79 -35.80
C GLY A 274 16.50 -26.26 -34.37
N ARG A 275 15.67 -26.95 -33.58
CA ARG A 275 15.40 -26.62 -32.16
C ARG A 275 16.67 -26.44 -31.32
N SER A 276 17.68 -27.31 -31.51
CA SER A 276 18.94 -27.30 -30.76
C SER A 276 19.79 -26.05 -31.02
N SER A 277 19.57 -25.40 -32.15
CA SER A 277 20.23 -24.15 -32.55
C SER A 277 19.53 -22.89 -32.02
N LEU A 278 18.33 -23.01 -31.47
CA LEU A 278 17.55 -21.88 -30.95
C LEU A 278 17.60 -21.79 -29.42
N ARG A 279 17.43 -20.57 -28.91
CA ARG A 279 17.33 -20.25 -27.49
C ARG A 279 16.15 -19.33 -27.26
N LEU A 280 15.42 -19.58 -26.18
CA LEU A 280 14.42 -18.65 -25.66
C LEU A 280 15.14 -17.67 -24.74
N ILE A 281 14.94 -16.38 -24.98
CA ILE A 281 15.35 -15.31 -24.09
C ILE A 281 14.11 -14.77 -23.41
N GLU A 282 14.07 -14.84 -22.09
CA GLU A 282 13.07 -14.17 -21.27
C GLU A 282 13.72 -12.94 -20.64
N THR A 283 13.05 -11.79 -20.68
CA THR A 283 13.59 -10.53 -20.13
C THR A 283 12.50 -9.67 -19.51
N SER A 284 12.89 -8.74 -18.65
CA SER A 284 12.11 -7.55 -18.34
C SER A 284 12.45 -6.44 -19.35
N TYR A 285 11.49 -5.56 -19.63
CA TYR A 285 11.69 -4.36 -20.45
C TYR A 285 10.75 -3.24 -20.00
N TYR A 286 11.03 -1.99 -20.36
CA TYR A 286 10.13 -0.86 -20.12
C TYR A 286 9.13 -0.73 -21.27
N ALA A 287 7.85 -0.89 -20.99
CA ALA A 287 6.79 -0.67 -21.97
C ALA A 287 6.49 0.81 -22.17
N TYR A 288 5.72 1.14 -23.21
CA TYR A 288 5.36 2.54 -23.52
C TYR A 288 4.53 3.21 -22.43
N ASP A 289 3.85 2.43 -21.58
CA ASP A 289 3.18 2.93 -20.38
C ASP A 289 4.13 3.20 -19.20
N GLY A 290 5.44 3.09 -19.43
CA GLY A 290 6.50 3.27 -18.45
C GLY A 290 6.64 2.12 -17.45
N TYR A 291 5.77 1.10 -17.48
CA TYR A 291 5.83 -0.03 -16.59
C TYR A 291 6.77 -1.12 -17.10
N ARG A 292 7.41 -1.83 -16.16
CA ARG A 292 8.25 -2.97 -16.49
C ARG A 292 7.39 -4.18 -16.79
N ARG A 293 7.56 -4.75 -17.98
CA ARG A 293 6.83 -5.94 -18.46
C ARG A 293 7.80 -7.09 -18.73
N ARG A 294 7.27 -8.31 -18.83
CA ARG A 294 8.03 -9.53 -19.17
C ARG A 294 7.86 -9.88 -20.64
N GLY A 295 8.97 -9.97 -21.36
CA GLY A 295 9.05 -10.28 -22.79
C GLY A 295 9.79 -11.57 -23.10
N GLU A 296 9.56 -12.07 -24.31
CA GLU A 296 10.18 -13.29 -24.86
C GLU A 296 10.69 -13.06 -26.29
N LEU A 297 11.92 -13.51 -26.56
CA LEU A 297 12.48 -13.60 -27.91
C LEU A 297 13.03 -15.00 -28.17
N VAL A 298 12.96 -15.47 -29.41
CA VAL A 298 13.67 -16.68 -29.85
C VAL A 298 14.80 -16.27 -30.77
N VAL A 299 16.03 -16.66 -30.44
CA VAL A 299 17.23 -16.32 -31.23
C VAL A 299 18.10 -17.54 -31.43
N HIS A 300 19.04 -17.46 -32.37
CA HIS A 300 20.06 -18.47 -32.56
C HIS A 300 21.03 -18.50 -31.37
N ARG A 301 21.49 -19.69 -30.98
CA ARG A 301 22.39 -19.90 -29.83
C ARG A 301 23.69 -19.08 -29.94
N SER A 302 24.19 -18.88 -31.16
CA SER A 302 25.43 -18.11 -31.39
C SER A 302 25.29 -16.61 -31.18
N VAL A 303 24.07 -16.06 -31.23
CA VAL A 303 23.83 -14.62 -30.96
C VAL A 303 23.20 -14.38 -29.59
N ALA A 304 22.81 -15.44 -28.87
CA ALA A 304 22.08 -15.32 -27.60
C ALA A 304 22.84 -14.52 -26.53
N LYS A 305 24.18 -14.62 -26.48
CA LYS A 305 25.01 -13.82 -25.56
C LYS A 305 25.00 -12.33 -25.93
N ALA A 306 25.07 -12.00 -27.22
CA ALA A 306 24.99 -10.62 -27.71
C ALA A 306 23.61 -10.03 -27.46
N THR A 307 22.53 -10.75 -27.82
CA THR A 307 21.15 -10.32 -27.54
C THR A 307 20.90 -10.13 -26.05
N LYS A 308 21.45 -11.00 -25.19
CA LYS A 308 21.36 -10.81 -23.73
C LYS A 308 21.94 -9.46 -23.30
N ARG A 309 23.11 -9.08 -23.81
CA ARG A 309 23.75 -7.80 -23.49
C ARG A 309 22.96 -6.60 -24.03
N VAL A 310 22.43 -6.70 -25.26
CA VAL A 310 21.51 -5.70 -25.83
C VAL A 310 20.33 -5.46 -24.89
N LEU A 311 19.66 -6.53 -24.44
CA LEU A 311 18.47 -6.40 -23.59
C LEU A 311 18.79 -5.83 -22.20
N ILE A 312 19.98 -6.11 -21.66
CA ILE A 312 20.47 -5.47 -20.44
C ILE A 312 20.66 -3.97 -20.68
N ASP A 313 21.43 -3.58 -21.69
CA ASP A 313 21.71 -2.17 -21.99
C ASP A 313 20.43 -1.39 -22.32
N LEU A 314 19.49 -1.97 -23.08
CA LEU A 314 18.19 -1.36 -23.36
C LEU A 314 17.38 -1.16 -22.08
N TYR A 315 17.38 -2.14 -21.18
CA TYR A 315 16.66 -2.02 -19.91
C TYR A 315 17.29 -0.96 -19.01
N GLU A 316 18.61 -0.93 -18.86
CA GLU A 316 19.32 0.07 -18.04
C GLU A 316 19.14 1.48 -18.60
N ALA A 317 19.15 1.63 -19.93
CA ALA A 317 18.82 2.88 -20.61
C ALA A 317 17.32 3.23 -20.56
N LYS A 318 16.47 2.39 -19.94
CA LYS A 318 15.00 2.50 -19.93
C LYS A 318 14.40 2.70 -21.32
N ALA A 319 15.03 2.09 -22.34
CA ALA A 319 14.60 2.19 -23.73
C ALA A 319 13.18 1.61 -23.87
N PRO A 320 12.22 2.39 -24.39
CA PRO A 320 10.84 1.96 -24.49
C PRO A 320 10.70 0.89 -25.58
N ILE A 321 10.07 -0.23 -25.24
CA ILE A 321 9.68 -1.29 -26.17
C ILE A 321 8.17 -1.47 -26.08
N ARG A 322 7.43 -1.39 -27.18
CA ARG A 322 5.96 -1.45 -27.13
C ARG A 322 5.47 -2.81 -26.62
N SER A 323 5.94 -3.88 -27.24
CA SER A 323 5.68 -5.25 -26.84
C SER A 323 6.80 -6.17 -27.32
N MET A 324 6.94 -7.33 -26.66
CA MET A 324 7.97 -8.33 -26.95
C MET A 324 7.38 -9.72 -26.73
N TYR A 325 6.55 -10.14 -27.68
CA TYR A 325 6.03 -11.49 -27.83
C TYR A 325 6.87 -12.26 -28.83
N ARG A 326 6.98 -13.58 -28.63
CA ARG A 326 7.36 -14.47 -29.72
C ARG A 326 6.39 -14.28 -30.89
N VAL A 327 6.84 -14.55 -32.10
CA VAL A 327 6.02 -14.34 -33.30
C VAL A 327 5.01 -15.48 -33.54
N ASP A 328 5.21 -16.67 -32.98
CA ASP A 328 4.33 -17.83 -33.20
C ASP A 328 2.85 -17.66 -32.77
N PRO A 329 2.50 -16.92 -31.71
CA PRO A 329 1.10 -16.66 -31.35
C PRO A 329 0.33 -15.85 -32.40
N PHE A 330 1.00 -15.18 -33.34
CA PHE A 330 0.33 -14.39 -34.40
C PHE A 330 -0.29 -15.24 -35.52
N GLY A 331 -0.04 -16.56 -35.53
CA GLY A 331 -0.63 -17.47 -36.51
C GLY A 331 0.29 -17.80 -37.68
N TRP A 332 -0.13 -18.73 -38.53
CA TRP A 332 0.53 -19.06 -39.79
C TRP A 332 0.05 -18.13 -40.90
N SER A 333 0.96 -17.68 -41.75
CA SER A 333 0.66 -16.96 -42.98
C SER A 333 0.96 -17.86 -44.17
N LYS A 334 -0.07 -18.22 -44.96
CA LYS A 334 0.12 -18.96 -46.22
C LYS A 334 1.05 -18.22 -47.19
N ARG A 335 0.90 -16.88 -47.24
CA ARG A 335 1.70 -16.00 -48.10
C ARG A 335 3.18 -15.98 -47.72
N LEU A 336 3.48 -15.83 -46.43
CA LEU A 336 4.87 -15.77 -45.96
C LEU A 336 5.47 -17.15 -45.73
N ARG A 337 4.65 -18.21 -45.72
CA ARG A 337 5.03 -19.57 -45.36
C ARG A 337 5.79 -19.62 -44.04
N GLY A 338 5.23 -18.96 -43.02
CA GLY A 338 5.81 -18.85 -41.68
C GLY A 338 4.85 -18.16 -40.73
N ALA A 339 5.32 -17.72 -39.55
CA ALA A 339 4.46 -16.97 -38.65
C ALA A 339 4.06 -15.62 -39.26
N ASP A 340 2.83 -15.17 -39.00
CA ASP A 340 2.23 -13.98 -39.60
C ASP A 340 2.90 -12.69 -39.09
N ASP A 341 3.92 -12.30 -39.83
CA ASP A 341 4.76 -11.15 -39.57
C ASP A 341 4.02 -9.83 -39.73
N MET A 342 3.07 -9.74 -40.67
CA MET A 342 2.24 -8.55 -40.86
C MET A 342 1.37 -8.30 -39.64
N LYS A 343 0.80 -9.37 -39.08
CA LYS A 343 0.05 -9.33 -37.83
C LYS A 343 0.91 -8.93 -36.63
N SER A 344 2.17 -9.38 -36.57
CA SER A 344 3.14 -8.99 -35.55
C SER A 344 3.52 -7.51 -35.69
N MET A 345 3.85 -7.06 -36.90
CA MET A 345 4.23 -5.68 -37.16
C MET A 345 3.08 -4.70 -36.91
N ALA A 346 1.86 -5.06 -37.31
CA ALA A 346 0.65 -4.28 -37.08
C ALA A 346 0.30 -4.12 -35.58
N ALA A 347 0.84 -4.97 -34.71
CA ALA A 347 0.76 -4.83 -33.26
C ALA A 347 1.94 -4.04 -32.65
N GLY A 348 2.92 -3.66 -33.47
CA GLY A 348 4.16 -3.01 -33.01
C GLY A 348 5.02 -3.92 -32.15
N ASN A 349 5.04 -5.23 -32.47
CA ASN A 349 5.72 -6.24 -31.68
C ASN A 349 7.20 -6.39 -32.02
N THR A 350 8.06 -6.32 -31.01
CA THR A 350 9.49 -6.64 -31.13
C THR A 350 9.68 -8.15 -31.19
N SER A 351 10.35 -8.64 -32.23
CA SER A 351 10.51 -10.08 -32.46
C SER A 351 11.85 -10.42 -33.11
N ALA A 352 12.18 -11.71 -33.18
CA ALA A 352 13.46 -12.19 -33.70
C ALA A 352 13.25 -13.37 -34.66
N PHE A 353 13.51 -14.61 -34.25
CA PHE A 353 13.37 -15.77 -35.13
C PHE A 353 11.96 -15.92 -35.74
N ASN A 354 11.90 -15.92 -37.07
CA ASN A 354 10.73 -16.26 -37.86
C ASN A 354 11.21 -16.90 -39.18
N CYS A 355 11.05 -18.21 -39.31
CA CYS A 355 11.36 -18.90 -40.56
C CYS A 355 10.22 -18.69 -41.55
N ARG A 356 10.44 -17.75 -42.46
CA ARG A 356 9.45 -17.27 -43.44
C ARG A 356 10.13 -16.71 -44.68
N GLY A 357 9.34 -16.47 -45.72
CA GLY A 357 9.73 -15.63 -46.85
C GLY A 357 9.85 -14.14 -46.49
N ILE A 358 10.49 -13.36 -47.36
CA ILE A 358 10.50 -11.90 -47.29
C ILE A 358 9.11 -11.39 -47.73
N VAL A 359 8.57 -10.43 -46.98
CA VAL A 359 7.28 -9.83 -47.30
C VAL A 359 7.40 -9.06 -48.64
N GLY A 360 6.48 -9.37 -49.56
CA GLY A 360 6.50 -8.82 -50.91
C GLY A 360 7.51 -9.48 -51.86
N ARG A 361 8.24 -10.52 -51.44
CA ARG A 361 9.14 -11.32 -52.28
C ARG A 361 9.00 -12.83 -52.00
N PRO A 362 7.94 -13.49 -52.53
CA PRO A 362 7.74 -14.93 -52.38
C PRO A 362 8.97 -15.73 -52.85
N GLY A 363 9.23 -16.87 -52.21
CA GLY A 363 10.38 -17.73 -52.54
C GLY A 363 11.74 -17.28 -51.97
N THR A 364 11.91 -16.00 -51.62
CA THR A 364 13.14 -15.51 -50.99
C THR A 364 13.07 -15.64 -49.47
N ARG A 365 14.04 -16.29 -48.85
CA ARG A 365 14.07 -16.52 -47.39
C ARG A 365 14.43 -15.25 -46.61
N SER A 366 13.68 -14.98 -45.54
CA SER A 366 13.95 -13.85 -44.64
C SER A 366 15.23 -14.06 -43.82
N PRO A 367 16.03 -12.99 -43.55
CA PRO A 367 17.16 -13.05 -42.61
C PRO A 367 16.79 -13.58 -41.22
N HIS A 368 15.56 -13.34 -40.77
CA HIS A 368 15.00 -13.83 -39.51
C HIS A 368 14.94 -15.36 -39.42
N SER A 369 14.98 -16.05 -40.56
CA SER A 369 14.90 -17.52 -40.61
C SER A 369 16.10 -18.21 -39.98
N THR A 370 17.22 -17.50 -39.78
CA THR A 370 18.40 -18.02 -39.08
C THR A 370 18.38 -17.75 -37.58
N GLY A 371 17.47 -16.89 -37.11
CA GLY A 371 17.39 -16.45 -35.72
C GLY A 371 18.49 -15.46 -35.32
N ARG A 372 19.14 -14.81 -36.29
CA ARG A 372 20.25 -13.86 -36.08
C ARG A 372 19.84 -12.39 -36.24
N SER A 373 18.55 -12.13 -36.41
CA SER A 373 17.97 -10.79 -36.64
C SER A 373 16.98 -10.44 -35.55
N ILE A 374 16.80 -9.15 -35.29
CA ILE A 374 15.82 -8.58 -34.36
C ILE A 374 15.12 -7.43 -35.07
N ASP A 375 13.79 -7.43 -35.05
CA ASP A 375 12.97 -6.28 -35.43
C ASP A 375 12.41 -5.65 -34.16
N LEU A 376 12.56 -4.33 -34.00
CA LEU A 376 12.21 -3.62 -32.77
C LEU A 376 11.26 -2.45 -33.03
N ASN A 377 10.18 -2.37 -32.23
CA ASN A 377 9.15 -1.32 -32.31
C ASN A 377 8.66 -1.08 -33.75
N THR A 378 8.21 -2.15 -34.39
CA THR A 378 7.89 -2.23 -35.82
C THR A 378 6.82 -1.24 -36.30
N TRP A 379 5.94 -0.77 -35.42
CA TRP A 379 4.86 0.15 -35.79
C TRP A 379 5.38 1.55 -36.15
N GLU A 380 6.35 2.05 -35.38
CA GLU A 380 6.95 3.38 -35.58
C GLU A 380 8.17 3.34 -36.52
N ASN A 381 8.67 2.14 -36.80
CA ASN A 381 9.89 1.90 -37.57
C ASN A 381 9.57 1.01 -38.78
N PRO A 382 8.84 1.53 -39.78
CA PRO A 382 8.44 0.72 -40.92
C PRO A 382 9.64 0.35 -41.79
N TYR A 383 9.47 -0.68 -42.62
CA TYR A 383 10.46 -1.05 -43.64
C TYR A 383 9.86 -1.01 -45.03
N ARG A 384 10.73 -0.80 -46.03
CA ARG A 384 10.36 -0.71 -47.45
C ARG A 384 10.29 -2.10 -48.06
N SER A 385 9.08 -2.52 -48.42
CA SER A 385 8.82 -3.80 -49.07
C SER A 385 8.48 -3.60 -50.55
N GLY A 386 8.37 -4.71 -51.31
CA GLY A 386 7.82 -4.66 -52.68
C GLY A 386 6.38 -4.16 -52.77
N TRP A 387 5.69 -4.01 -51.63
CA TRP A 387 4.31 -3.54 -51.52
C TRP A 387 4.21 -2.15 -50.88
N GLY A 388 5.33 -1.43 -50.81
CA GLY A 388 5.44 -0.16 -50.09
C GLY A 388 5.86 -0.33 -48.62
N LEU A 389 5.64 0.72 -47.84
CA LEU A 389 6.02 0.76 -46.43
C LEU A 389 5.07 -0.06 -45.56
N VAL A 390 5.65 -0.96 -44.77
CA VAL A 390 4.91 -1.80 -43.82
C VAL A 390 5.53 -1.69 -42.42
N PRO A 391 4.73 -1.77 -41.34
CA PRO A 391 3.30 -2.00 -41.35
C PRO A 391 2.48 -0.78 -41.75
N ASN A 392 3.06 0.41 -41.89
CA ASN A 392 2.35 1.63 -42.31
C ASN A 392 3.34 2.67 -42.88
N SER A 393 2.85 3.67 -43.61
CA SER A 393 3.63 4.82 -44.09
C SER A 393 3.58 6.04 -43.15
N ALA A 394 2.63 6.08 -42.22
CA ALA A 394 2.34 7.24 -41.38
C ALA A 394 3.50 7.67 -40.46
N TRP A 395 4.46 6.77 -40.22
CA TRP A 395 5.65 7.06 -39.43
C TRP A 395 6.90 7.40 -40.24
N ASP A 396 6.91 7.27 -41.57
CA ASP A 396 8.15 7.44 -42.39
C ASP A 396 8.81 8.81 -42.21
N ALA A 397 8.04 9.87 -42.41
CA ALA A 397 8.50 11.27 -42.27
C ALA A 397 8.64 11.71 -40.80
N ARG A 398 8.09 10.98 -39.84
CA ARG A 398 8.13 11.37 -38.42
C ARG A 398 9.55 11.21 -37.86
N ARG A 399 9.88 12.10 -36.93
CA ARG A 399 11.13 12.08 -36.14
C ARG A 399 10.89 12.02 -34.64
N THR A 400 9.67 12.34 -34.19
CA THR A 400 9.29 12.38 -32.77
C THR A 400 8.18 11.36 -32.45
N PRO A 401 8.18 10.78 -31.24
CA PRO A 401 9.20 10.95 -30.20
C PRO A 401 10.46 10.14 -30.55
N THR A 402 11.61 10.80 -30.47
CA THR A 402 12.95 10.25 -30.76
C THR A 402 13.16 8.90 -30.09
N ALA A 403 12.78 8.76 -28.82
CA ALA A 403 12.89 7.53 -28.02
C ALA A 403 12.33 6.25 -28.68
N ILE A 404 11.39 6.35 -29.63
CA ILE A 404 10.78 5.20 -30.33
C ILE A 404 10.94 5.24 -31.85
N VAL A 405 11.49 6.32 -32.42
CA VAL A 405 11.58 6.57 -33.86
C VAL A 405 13.04 6.57 -34.32
N TYR A 406 13.46 5.51 -35.01
CA TYR A 406 14.85 5.27 -35.37
C TYR A 406 15.15 5.86 -36.75
N ARG A 407 15.88 6.97 -36.80
CA ARG A 407 16.16 7.70 -38.06
C ARG A 407 17.63 8.03 -38.27
N SER A 408 18.49 7.65 -37.32
CA SER A 408 19.91 7.95 -37.36
C SER A 408 20.72 6.86 -36.64
N ARG A 409 21.97 6.64 -37.08
CA ARG A 409 22.94 5.76 -36.40
C ARG A 409 23.34 6.26 -35.02
N GLN A 410 23.13 7.55 -34.76
CA GLN A 410 23.36 8.19 -33.48
C GLN A 410 22.22 7.93 -32.48
N HIS A 411 21.08 7.38 -32.92
CA HIS A 411 19.97 7.03 -32.04
C HIS A 411 20.40 6.02 -30.95
N ALA A 412 20.00 6.24 -29.69
CA ALA A 412 20.48 5.47 -28.54
C ALA A 412 20.26 3.96 -28.67
N VAL A 413 19.07 3.52 -29.09
CA VAL A 413 18.76 2.09 -29.34
C VAL A 413 19.67 1.53 -30.44
N VAL A 414 19.90 2.29 -31.51
CA VAL A 414 20.72 1.84 -32.64
C VAL A 414 22.18 1.64 -32.18
N ARG A 415 22.71 2.57 -31.38
CA ARG A 415 24.05 2.47 -30.80
C ARG A 415 24.18 1.29 -29.85
N ILE A 416 23.19 1.06 -29.00
CA ILE A 416 23.16 -0.10 -28.09
C ILE A 416 23.28 -1.41 -28.89
N LEU A 417 22.47 -1.58 -29.94
CA LEU A 417 22.51 -2.78 -30.76
C LEU A 417 23.85 -2.89 -31.53
N ALA A 418 24.35 -1.78 -32.07
CA ALA A 418 25.64 -1.75 -32.77
C ALA A 418 26.82 -2.17 -31.89
N ARG A 419 26.89 -1.69 -30.64
CA ARG A 419 27.93 -2.09 -29.66
C ARG A 419 27.99 -3.61 -29.42
N HIS A 420 26.86 -4.30 -29.59
CA HIS A 420 26.76 -5.75 -29.41
C HIS A 420 26.76 -6.53 -30.73
N GLY A 421 27.20 -5.91 -31.82
CA GLY A 421 27.47 -6.58 -33.09
C GLY A 421 26.29 -6.66 -34.06
N PHE A 422 25.25 -5.85 -33.86
CA PHE A 422 24.12 -5.77 -34.78
C PHE A 422 24.26 -4.58 -35.74
N ARG A 423 24.22 -4.85 -37.05
CA ARG A 423 24.12 -3.83 -38.09
C ARG A 423 22.67 -3.42 -38.26
N TRP A 424 22.42 -2.12 -38.20
CA TRP A 424 21.13 -1.52 -38.51
C TRP A 424 20.99 -1.22 -40.00
N MET A 425 19.80 -1.47 -40.56
CA MET A 425 19.54 -1.34 -42.01
C MET A 425 19.10 0.06 -42.44
N GLY A 426 18.87 0.98 -41.50
CA GLY A 426 18.59 2.39 -41.80
C GLY A 426 17.30 2.57 -42.59
N SER A 427 17.28 3.51 -43.54
CA SER A 427 16.07 3.93 -44.26
C SER A 427 15.44 2.87 -45.17
N ALA A 428 16.18 1.80 -45.48
CA ALA A 428 15.63 0.63 -46.15
C ALA A 428 14.74 -0.19 -45.21
N ASP A 429 15.13 -0.28 -43.94
CA ASP A 429 14.42 -1.06 -42.91
C ASP A 429 14.74 -0.52 -41.51
N TRP A 430 13.90 0.39 -41.00
CA TRP A 430 14.15 1.10 -39.76
C TRP A 430 14.07 0.19 -38.52
N GLN A 431 13.27 -0.87 -38.58
CA GLN A 431 13.09 -1.81 -37.48
C GLN A 431 14.19 -2.86 -37.39
N HIS A 432 14.90 -3.15 -38.49
CA HIS A 432 15.73 -4.35 -38.61
C HIS A 432 17.17 -4.17 -38.15
N PHE A 433 17.59 -5.14 -37.34
CA PHE A 433 18.95 -5.28 -36.83
C PHE A 433 19.47 -6.69 -37.08
N GLN A 434 20.53 -6.79 -37.89
CA GLN A 434 21.15 -8.05 -38.27
C GLN A 434 22.46 -8.26 -37.53
N TYR A 435 22.64 -9.38 -36.84
CA TYR A 435 23.93 -9.71 -36.23
C TYR A 435 24.98 -10.02 -37.31
N VAL A 436 26.16 -9.37 -37.21
CA VAL A 436 27.27 -9.45 -38.19
C VAL A 436 28.65 -9.72 -37.56
N GLY A 437 28.77 -10.05 -36.27
CA GLY A 437 30.08 -10.25 -35.62
C GLY A 437 30.80 -11.54 -36.05
N ARG A 438 32.14 -11.56 -36.29
CA ARG A 438 33.24 -10.57 -36.08
C ARG A 438 33.38 -9.52 -37.21
N GLY A 439 33.67 -8.25 -36.85
CA GLY A 439 33.85 -7.10 -37.78
C GLY A 439 32.90 -5.90 -37.56
N ALA A 440 32.15 -5.85 -36.45
CA ALA A 440 31.17 -4.80 -36.22
C ALA A 440 31.79 -3.48 -35.70
N ARG A 441 31.46 -2.34 -36.34
CA ARG A 441 31.92 -1.00 -35.93
C ARG A 441 31.45 -0.70 -34.51
N HIS A 442 32.40 -0.46 -33.59
CA HIS A 442 32.10 0.05 -32.27
C HIS A 442 31.63 1.50 -32.42
N LEU A 443 30.35 1.78 -32.13
CA LEU A 443 29.87 3.15 -32.02
C LEU A 443 30.12 3.64 -30.59
N PRO A 444 30.53 4.92 -30.41
CA PRO A 444 30.72 5.49 -29.07
C PRO A 444 29.43 5.36 -28.23
N PRO A 445 29.49 5.44 -26.90
CA PRO A 445 28.30 5.50 -26.03
C PRO A 445 27.51 6.81 -26.21
N PRO A 446 26.16 6.81 -26.14
CA PRO A 446 25.34 8.00 -26.31
C PRO A 446 25.74 9.16 -25.39
N THR A 447 25.78 10.37 -25.95
CA THR A 447 26.18 11.61 -25.27
C THR A 447 25.04 12.21 -24.45
N THR A 448 23.80 12.09 -24.90
CA THR A 448 22.58 12.34 -24.13
C THR A 448 21.59 11.19 -24.35
N PHE A 449 20.90 10.77 -23.29
CA PHE A 449 19.98 9.62 -23.34
C PHE A 449 18.53 10.00 -23.68
N LEU A 450 18.24 11.29 -23.88
CA LEU A 450 16.88 11.82 -23.68
C LEU A 450 16.39 12.90 -24.65
N ASP A 451 17.10 13.20 -25.74
CA ASP A 451 16.58 14.14 -26.74
C ASP A 451 15.76 13.44 -27.82
#